data_AF-A0A382VIX9-F1
#
_entry.id   AF-A0A382VIX9-F1
#
_cell.length_a   1.000
_cell.length_b   1.000
_cell.length_c   1.000
_cell.angle_alpha   90.00
_cell.angle_beta   90.00
_cell.angle_gamma   90.00
#
_symmetry.space_group_name_H-M   'P 1'
#
loop_
_entity.id
_entity.type
_entity.pdbx_description
1 polymer ?
#
loop_
_entity_poly.entity_id
_entity_poly.type
_entity_poly.pdbx_seq_one_letter_code
_entity_poly.pdbx_strand_id
1 'polypeptide(L)'
;DLLSARQQRNRNQVLNIKTVANLKFASDLAPDAFGDYLAASNRSELAINQLPASNDSMMRRVDRIKEQEYLFVDTLDDYYSRFHREMRPSYDEWRHATYDEAIRLREVERQARNRLVAGALLIAGGIAAGSESDTWAADAAAAGAVAGGIGAIRSGLARRKEAEIHAESLRELSQSLGTEITPYVLDIEGRTIELVGTAQEQYAQWRQLLSDIYLEETRVE
;
A
#
# COMPACT_ATOMS: atom_id res chain seq x y z
N ASP A 1 -26.17 -7.69 -3.16
CA ASP A 1 -25.82 -7.98 -4.56
C ASP A 1 -26.48 -6.95 -5.48
N LEU A 2 -25.69 -6.25 -6.30
CA LEU A 2 -26.16 -5.22 -7.24
C LEU A 2 -26.95 -5.82 -8.42
N LEU A 3 -26.62 -7.05 -8.84
CA LEU A 3 -27.32 -7.72 -9.93
C LEU A 3 -28.76 -8.04 -9.54
N SER A 4 -28.94 -8.63 -8.35
CA SER A 4 -30.27 -8.87 -7.76
C SER A 4 -31.08 -7.58 -7.65
N ALA A 5 -30.47 -6.48 -7.20
CA ALA A 5 -31.14 -5.18 -7.09
C ALA A 5 -31.58 -4.62 -8.45
N ARG A 6 -30.76 -4.78 -9.51
CA ARG A 6 -31.11 -4.42 -10.89
C ARG A 6 -32.28 -5.25 -11.42
N GLN A 7 -32.26 -6.56 -11.20
CA GLN A 7 -33.27 -7.50 -11.72
C GLN A 7 -34.68 -7.22 -11.17
N GLN A 8 -34.77 -6.65 -9.96
CA GLN A 8 -36.03 -6.26 -9.33
C GLN A 8 -36.63 -4.97 -9.91
N ARG A 9 -35.93 -4.25 -10.80
CA ARG A 9 -36.38 -2.96 -11.36
C ARG A 9 -36.94 -3.12 -12.75
N ASN A 10 -38.06 -2.44 -13.01
CA ASN A 10 -38.63 -2.34 -14.34
C ASN A 10 -37.84 -1.34 -15.21
N ARG A 11 -38.09 -1.36 -16.53
CA ARG A 11 -37.39 -0.50 -17.50
C ARG A 11 -37.45 0.99 -17.14
N ASN A 12 -38.60 1.49 -16.70
CA ASN A 12 -38.78 2.90 -16.37
C ASN A 12 -37.97 3.30 -15.13
N GLN A 13 -37.91 2.44 -14.13
CA GLN A 13 -37.07 2.65 -12.94
C GLN A 13 -35.58 2.67 -13.30
N VAL A 14 -35.14 1.77 -14.20
CA VAL A 14 -33.75 1.76 -14.68
C VAL A 14 -33.42 3.04 -15.46
N LEU A 15 -34.32 3.48 -16.33
CA LEU A 15 -34.15 4.74 -17.06
C LEU A 15 -34.09 5.94 -16.10
N ASN A 16 -34.96 6.00 -15.11
CA ASN A 16 -34.95 7.06 -14.10
C ASN A 16 -33.64 7.10 -13.33
N ILE A 17 -33.12 5.94 -12.90
CA ILE A 17 -31.81 5.86 -12.22
C ILE A 17 -30.69 6.39 -13.13
N LYS A 18 -30.69 6.02 -14.42
CA LYS A 18 -29.71 6.53 -15.38
C LYS A 18 -29.80 8.05 -15.54
N THR A 19 -31.02 8.60 -15.65
CA THR A 19 -31.23 10.04 -15.76
C THR A 19 -30.77 10.77 -14.50
N VAL A 20 -31.14 10.29 -13.31
CA VAL A 20 -30.69 10.86 -12.03
C VAL A 20 -29.16 10.79 -11.92
N ALA A 21 -28.53 9.68 -12.31
CA ALA A 21 -27.07 9.56 -12.29
C ALA A 21 -26.38 10.52 -13.26
N ASN A 22 -26.93 10.71 -14.46
CA ASN A 22 -26.43 11.69 -15.44
C ASN A 22 -26.54 13.11 -14.90
N LEU A 23 -27.72 13.49 -14.36
CA LEU A 23 -27.93 14.81 -13.79
C LEU A 23 -27.07 15.06 -12.56
N LYS A 24 -26.84 14.04 -11.73
CA LYS A 24 -25.94 14.15 -10.59
C LYS A 24 -24.52 14.43 -11.05
N PHE A 25 -24.03 13.70 -12.05
CA PHE A 25 -22.72 13.95 -12.63
C PHE A 25 -22.62 15.37 -13.20
N ALA A 26 -23.63 15.80 -13.96
CA ALA A 26 -23.71 17.16 -14.51
C ALA A 26 -23.71 18.24 -13.43
N SER A 27 -24.47 18.04 -12.35
CA SER A 27 -24.56 18.95 -11.20
C SER A 27 -23.24 19.01 -10.41
N ASP A 28 -22.56 17.87 -10.24
CA ASP A 28 -21.26 17.83 -9.57
C ASP A 28 -20.15 18.51 -10.40
N LEU A 29 -20.20 18.38 -11.74
CA LEU A 29 -19.20 18.94 -12.66
C LEU A 29 -19.44 20.44 -12.95
N ALA A 30 -20.71 20.80 -13.12
CA ALA A 30 -21.17 22.11 -13.58
C ALA A 30 -22.36 22.60 -12.73
N PRO A 31 -22.13 22.91 -11.45
CA PRO A 31 -23.19 23.26 -10.51
C PRO A 31 -23.95 24.52 -10.93
N ASP A 32 -23.29 25.47 -11.59
CA ASP A 32 -23.91 26.70 -12.08
C ASP A 32 -24.97 26.46 -13.16
N ALA A 33 -24.82 25.38 -13.94
CA ALA A 33 -25.74 25.03 -15.03
C ALA A 33 -26.79 23.99 -14.60
N PHE A 34 -26.42 23.02 -13.76
CA PHE A 34 -27.25 21.86 -13.45
C PHE A 34 -27.58 21.70 -11.95
N GLY A 35 -27.19 22.64 -11.10
CA GLY A 35 -27.41 22.59 -9.64
C GLY A 35 -28.88 22.37 -9.26
N ASP A 36 -29.80 23.00 -9.97
CA ASP A 36 -31.24 22.95 -9.68
C ASP A 36 -31.98 21.80 -10.37
N TYR A 37 -31.28 20.94 -11.12
CA TYR A 37 -31.92 19.86 -11.89
C TYR A 37 -32.31 18.67 -11.02
N LEU A 38 -31.69 18.54 -9.84
CA LEU A 38 -32.01 17.55 -8.84
C LEU A 38 -32.42 18.22 -7.53
N ALA A 39 -33.50 17.73 -6.93
CA ALA A 39 -33.93 18.15 -5.60
C ALA A 39 -33.76 17.00 -4.59
N ALA A 40 -33.34 17.34 -3.38
CA ALA A 40 -33.34 16.40 -2.27
C ALA A 40 -34.78 16.10 -1.83
N SER A 41 -35.18 14.82 -1.87
CA SER A 41 -36.44 14.35 -1.31
C SER A 41 -36.29 14.08 0.19
N ASN A 42 -37.42 13.97 0.90
CA ASN A 42 -37.52 13.81 2.36
C ASN A 42 -36.81 12.57 2.96
N ARG A 43 -36.17 11.73 2.14
CA ARG A 43 -35.52 10.47 2.55
C ARG A 43 -34.13 10.27 1.96
N SER A 44 -33.37 11.33 1.69
CA SER A 44 -32.04 11.28 1.01
C SER A 44 -32.06 10.73 -0.42
N GLU A 45 -33.25 10.63 -1.01
CA GLU A 45 -33.42 10.26 -2.42
C GLU A 45 -33.37 11.52 -3.29
N LEU A 46 -32.68 11.44 -4.44
CA LEU A 46 -32.66 12.52 -5.43
C LEU A 46 -33.86 12.39 -6.37
N ALA A 47 -34.62 13.47 -6.53
CA ALA A 47 -35.71 13.56 -7.47
C ALA A 47 -35.34 14.51 -8.62
N ILE A 48 -35.79 14.18 -9.83
CA ILE A 48 -35.61 15.03 -11.01
C ILE A 48 -36.55 16.23 -10.86
N ASN A 49 -35.99 17.44 -10.80
CA ASN A 49 -36.74 18.69 -10.81
C ASN A 49 -36.93 19.19 -12.24
N GLN A 50 -35.88 19.10 -13.07
CA GLN A 50 -35.87 19.55 -14.45
C GLN A 50 -35.06 18.61 -15.34
N LEU A 51 -35.43 18.55 -16.62
CA LEU A 51 -34.65 17.88 -17.66
C LEU A 51 -34.04 18.92 -18.61
N PRO A 52 -32.81 18.70 -19.10
CA PRO A 52 -32.20 19.55 -20.12
C PRO A 52 -32.95 19.41 -21.45
N ALA A 53 -32.80 20.41 -22.31
CA ALA A 53 -33.30 20.31 -23.67
C ALA A 53 -32.60 19.14 -24.40
N SER A 54 -33.29 18.52 -25.36
CA SER A 54 -32.75 17.36 -26.10
C SER A 54 -31.49 17.67 -26.90
N ASN A 55 -31.23 18.95 -27.21
CA ASN A 55 -30.08 19.44 -27.96
C ASN A 55 -29.19 20.41 -27.16
N ASP A 56 -29.29 20.37 -25.83
CA ASP A 56 -28.52 21.23 -24.92
C ASP A 56 -27.00 21.09 -25.18
N SER A 57 -26.32 22.20 -25.46
CA SER A 57 -24.88 22.21 -25.74
C SER A 57 -24.05 21.89 -24.50
N MET A 58 -24.49 22.32 -23.32
CA MET A 58 -23.82 22.05 -22.05
C MET A 58 -23.94 20.58 -21.68
N MET A 59 -25.11 19.98 -21.90
CA MET A 59 -25.28 18.54 -21.66
C MET A 59 -24.37 17.70 -22.58
N ARG A 60 -24.23 18.08 -23.86
CA ARG A 60 -23.30 17.41 -24.78
C ARG A 60 -21.83 17.50 -24.34
N ARG A 61 -21.43 18.62 -23.73
CA ARG A 61 -20.08 18.80 -23.15
C ARG A 61 -19.88 17.90 -21.93
N VAL A 62 -20.86 17.89 -21.01
CA VAL A 62 -20.87 16.99 -19.85
C VAL A 62 -20.75 15.52 -20.28
N ASP A 63 -21.51 15.11 -21.29
CA ASP A 63 -21.48 13.72 -21.80
C ASP A 63 -20.09 13.36 -22.34
N ARG A 64 -19.41 14.27 -23.05
CA ARG A 64 -18.02 14.06 -23.51
C ARG A 64 -17.04 13.91 -22.35
N ILE A 65 -17.11 14.78 -21.35
CA ILE A 65 -16.26 14.72 -20.15
C ILE A 65 -16.52 13.43 -19.37
N LYS A 66 -17.77 13.00 -19.32
CA LYS A 66 -18.16 11.73 -18.69
C LYS A 66 -17.59 10.51 -19.41
N GLU A 67 -17.58 10.52 -20.74
CA GLU A 67 -16.93 9.46 -21.54
C GLU A 67 -15.43 9.39 -21.24
N GLN A 68 -14.76 10.53 -21.03
CA GLN A 68 -13.36 10.57 -20.59
C GLN A 68 -13.18 10.01 -19.17
N GLU A 69 -14.10 10.28 -18.23
CA GLU A 69 -14.07 9.66 -16.89
C GLU A 69 -14.18 8.12 -16.97
N TYR A 70 -15.04 7.60 -17.86
CA TYR A 70 -15.16 6.15 -18.05
C TYR A 70 -13.88 5.53 -18.60
N LEU A 71 -13.26 6.16 -19.60
CA LEU A 71 -11.97 5.70 -20.12
C LEU A 71 -10.90 5.69 -19.02
N PHE A 72 -10.87 6.71 -18.16
CA PHE A 72 -9.95 6.76 -17.03
C PHE A 72 -10.15 5.60 -16.06
N VAL A 73 -11.40 5.34 -15.65
CA VAL A 73 -11.71 4.23 -14.73
C VAL A 73 -11.32 2.88 -15.33
N ASP A 74 -11.64 2.65 -16.60
CA ASP A 74 -11.26 1.43 -17.31
C ASP A 74 -9.74 1.26 -17.39
N THR A 75 -9.01 2.36 -17.59
CA THR A 75 -7.55 2.32 -17.65
C THR A 75 -6.93 2.04 -16.28
N LEU A 76 -7.49 2.62 -15.21
CA LEU A 76 -7.07 2.28 -13.83
C LEU A 76 -7.34 0.81 -13.51
N ASP A 77 -8.50 0.28 -13.92
CA ASP A 77 -8.84 -1.12 -13.68
C ASP A 77 -7.86 -2.07 -14.41
N ASP A 78 -7.53 -1.81 -15.68
CA ASP A 78 -6.52 -2.60 -16.40
C ASP A 78 -5.13 -2.45 -15.76
N TYR A 79 -4.73 -1.24 -15.38
CA TYR A 79 -3.46 -1.00 -14.72
C TYR A 79 -3.35 -1.78 -13.41
N TYR A 80 -4.30 -1.62 -12.48
CA TYR A 80 -4.23 -2.29 -11.18
C TYR A 80 -4.37 -3.80 -11.32
N SER A 81 -5.19 -4.27 -12.26
CA SER A 81 -5.29 -5.69 -12.59
C SER A 81 -3.97 -6.25 -13.11
N ARG A 82 -3.28 -5.51 -13.98
CA ARG A 82 -1.96 -5.89 -14.53
C ARG A 82 -0.89 -5.83 -13.47
N PHE A 83 -0.79 -4.72 -12.75
CA PHE A 83 0.12 -4.54 -11.61
C PHE A 83 -0.03 -5.69 -10.61
N HIS A 84 -1.25 -6.04 -10.22
CA HIS A 84 -1.48 -7.17 -9.32
C HIS A 84 -0.98 -8.49 -9.91
N ARG A 85 -1.26 -8.78 -11.19
CA ARG A 85 -0.78 -10.02 -11.84
C ARG A 85 0.75 -10.08 -11.95
N GLU A 86 1.40 -8.97 -12.27
CA GLU A 86 2.84 -8.88 -12.50
C GLU A 86 3.63 -8.83 -11.19
N MET A 87 3.14 -8.11 -10.17
CA MET A 87 3.81 -8.00 -8.87
C MET A 87 3.59 -9.20 -7.97
N ARG A 88 2.49 -9.95 -8.14
CA ARG A 88 2.14 -11.04 -7.22
C ARG A 88 3.26 -12.08 -7.05
N PRO A 89 3.92 -12.59 -8.11
CA PRO A 89 5.02 -13.54 -7.96
C PRO A 89 6.18 -12.98 -7.12
N SER A 90 6.64 -11.76 -7.42
CA SER A 90 7.73 -11.10 -6.70
C SER A 90 7.38 -10.79 -5.25
N TYR A 91 6.15 -10.33 -4.99
CA TYR A 91 5.66 -10.09 -3.64
C TYR A 91 5.55 -11.38 -2.83
N ASP A 92 5.06 -12.47 -3.44
CA ASP A 92 4.96 -13.78 -2.78
C ASP A 92 6.35 -14.33 -2.42
N GLU A 93 7.33 -14.19 -3.32
CA GLU A 93 8.73 -14.57 -3.09
C GLU A 93 9.35 -13.72 -1.98
N TRP A 94 9.25 -12.39 -2.07
CA TRP A 94 9.74 -11.47 -1.04
C TRP A 94 9.14 -11.81 0.33
N ARG A 95 7.84 -12.04 0.41
CA ARG A 95 7.14 -12.38 1.65
C ARG A 95 7.63 -13.71 2.23
N HIS A 96 7.95 -14.69 1.39
CA HIS A 96 8.48 -15.98 1.84
C HIS A 96 9.94 -15.85 2.30
N ALA A 97 10.80 -15.24 1.48
CA ALA A 97 12.22 -15.04 1.77
C ALA A 97 12.44 -14.20 3.03
N THR A 98 11.70 -13.10 3.18
CA THR A 98 11.79 -12.24 4.38
C THR A 98 11.29 -12.93 5.64
N TYR A 99 10.28 -13.79 5.54
CA TYR A 99 9.78 -14.56 6.69
C TYR A 99 10.87 -15.51 7.23
N ASP A 100 11.48 -16.29 6.35
CA ASP A 100 12.53 -17.23 6.72
C ASP A 100 13.76 -16.50 7.30
N GLU A 101 14.17 -15.41 6.65
CA GLU A 101 15.33 -14.64 7.07
C GLU A 101 15.11 -13.91 8.40
N ALA A 102 13.90 -13.38 8.64
CA ALA A 102 13.54 -12.77 9.92
C ALA A 102 13.53 -13.78 11.08
N ILE A 103 13.12 -15.03 10.83
CA ILE A 103 13.20 -16.10 11.83
C ILE A 103 14.66 -16.42 12.16
N ARG A 104 15.50 -16.61 11.14
CA ARG A 104 16.93 -16.90 11.32
C ARG A 104 17.65 -15.79 12.07
N LEU A 105 17.41 -14.53 11.69
CA LEU A 105 17.92 -13.36 12.40
C LEU A 105 17.60 -13.43 13.90
N ARG A 106 16.31 -13.61 14.24
CA ARG A 106 15.87 -13.67 15.65
C ARG A 106 16.51 -14.84 16.41
N GLU A 107 16.66 -15.99 15.75
CA GLU A 107 17.30 -17.15 16.36
C GLU A 107 18.79 -16.88 16.66
N VAL A 108 19.52 -16.38 15.67
CA VAL A 108 20.96 -16.10 15.76
C VAL A 108 21.23 -14.99 16.78
N GLU A 109 20.39 -13.95 16.86
CA GLU A 109 20.47 -12.91 17.89
C GLU A 109 20.28 -13.47 19.30
N ARG A 110 19.26 -14.31 19.50
CA ARG A 110 19.01 -14.97 20.79
C ARG A 110 20.20 -15.85 21.17
N GLN A 111 20.72 -16.60 20.22
CA GLN A 111 21.91 -17.44 20.35
C GLN A 111 23.16 -16.63 20.72
N ALA A 112 23.37 -15.46 20.10
CA ALA A 112 24.47 -14.55 20.42
C ALA A 112 24.34 -14.03 21.85
N ARG A 113 23.16 -13.49 22.22
CA ARG A 113 22.89 -12.95 23.56
C ARG A 113 23.12 -13.98 24.66
N ASN A 114 22.54 -15.18 24.51
CA ASN A 114 22.67 -16.24 25.51
C ASN A 114 24.13 -16.64 25.71
N ARG A 115 24.92 -16.74 24.64
CA ARG A 115 26.36 -17.07 24.72
C ARG A 115 27.19 -15.96 25.35
N LEU A 116 26.90 -14.69 25.03
CA LEU A 116 27.57 -13.54 25.65
C LEU A 116 27.28 -13.48 27.16
N VAL A 117 26.02 -13.61 27.56
CA VAL A 117 25.61 -13.61 28.98
C VAL A 117 26.21 -14.80 29.72
N ALA A 118 26.11 -16.02 29.17
CA ALA A 118 26.71 -17.20 29.77
C ALA A 118 28.24 -17.06 29.90
N GLY A 119 28.89 -16.51 28.88
CA GLY A 119 30.33 -16.28 28.91
C GLY A 119 30.75 -15.28 29.99
N ALA A 120 30.02 -14.17 30.13
CA ALA A 120 30.26 -13.19 31.20
C ALA A 120 30.05 -13.80 32.59
N LEU A 121 29.00 -14.60 32.79
CA LEU A 121 28.73 -15.30 34.06
C LEU A 121 29.82 -16.31 34.41
N LEU A 122 30.31 -17.09 33.44
CA LEU A 122 31.40 -18.04 33.65
C LEU A 122 32.71 -17.36 34.06
N ILE A 123 33.04 -16.23 33.43
CA ILE A 123 34.23 -15.45 33.81
C ILE A 123 34.07 -14.92 35.24
N ALA A 124 32.94 -14.29 35.56
CA ALA A 124 32.69 -13.76 36.90
C ALA A 124 32.74 -14.85 37.98
N GLY A 125 32.11 -16.00 37.73
CA GLY A 125 32.14 -17.15 38.65
C GLY A 125 33.52 -17.78 38.80
N GLY A 126 34.28 -17.89 37.71
CA GLY A 126 35.66 -18.40 37.75
C GLY A 126 36.59 -17.48 38.56
N ILE A 127 36.48 -16.16 38.41
CA ILE A 127 37.27 -15.20 39.19
C ILE A 127 36.95 -15.30 40.68
N ALA A 128 35.66 -15.31 41.04
CA ALA A 128 35.24 -15.40 42.45
C ALA A 128 35.70 -16.72 43.10
N ALA A 129 35.52 -17.85 42.41
CA ALA A 129 35.91 -19.16 42.94
C ALA A 129 37.43 -19.29 43.12
N GLY A 130 38.23 -18.81 42.17
CA GLY A 130 39.69 -18.86 42.25
C GLY A 130 40.30 -17.91 43.30
N SER A 131 39.59 -16.85 43.72
CA SER A 131 40.06 -15.99 44.80
C SER A 131 39.82 -16.54 46.21
N GLU A 132 38.98 -17.57 46.35
CA GLU A 132 38.54 -18.11 47.64
C GLU A 132 39.08 -19.53 47.92
N SER A 133 39.88 -20.12 47.02
CA SER A 133 40.26 -21.53 47.09
C SER A 133 41.74 -21.81 47.35
N ASP A 134 42.03 -22.76 48.26
CA ASP A 134 43.39 -23.23 48.60
C ASP A 134 43.74 -24.60 47.96
N THR A 135 42.93 -25.11 47.02
CA THR A 135 43.12 -26.45 46.43
C THR A 135 43.36 -26.40 44.93
N TRP A 136 44.33 -27.18 44.46
CA TRP A 136 44.72 -27.23 43.04
C TRP A 136 43.56 -27.59 42.08
N ALA A 137 42.59 -28.39 42.55
CA ALA A 137 41.43 -28.78 41.77
C ALA A 137 40.43 -27.62 41.57
N ALA A 138 40.26 -26.76 42.58
CA ALA A 138 39.40 -25.58 42.48
C ALA A 138 40.00 -24.52 41.55
N ASP A 139 41.32 -24.31 41.61
CA ASP A 139 42.03 -23.41 40.70
C ASP A 139 41.93 -23.86 39.24
N ALA A 140 42.08 -25.17 38.98
CA ALA A 140 41.92 -25.72 37.64
C ALA A 140 40.48 -25.54 37.11
N ALA A 141 39.48 -25.72 37.98
CA ALA A 141 38.08 -25.50 37.63
C ALA A 141 37.77 -24.01 37.35
N ALA A 142 38.32 -23.10 38.16
CA ALA A 142 38.23 -21.65 37.98
C ALA A 142 38.85 -21.20 36.64
N ALA A 143 40.07 -21.67 36.33
CA ALA A 143 40.73 -21.40 35.06
C ALA A 143 39.94 -21.97 33.87
N GLY A 144 39.39 -23.18 34.00
CA GLY A 144 38.51 -23.80 33.01
C GLY A 144 37.24 -23.00 32.76
N ALA A 145 36.61 -22.47 33.82
CA ALA A 145 35.43 -21.62 33.72
C ALA A 145 35.73 -20.30 32.98
N VAL A 146 36.85 -19.63 33.29
CA VAL A 146 37.27 -18.41 32.58
C VAL A 146 37.55 -18.70 31.10
N ALA A 147 38.30 -19.75 30.79
CA ALA A 147 38.59 -20.14 29.40
C ALA A 147 37.31 -20.50 28.63
N GLY A 148 36.40 -21.25 29.25
CA GLY A 148 35.08 -21.55 28.70
C GLY A 148 34.23 -20.29 28.47
N GLY A 149 34.30 -19.34 29.40
CA GLY A 149 33.61 -18.05 29.29
C GLY A 149 34.11 -17.20 28.13
N ILE A 150 35.43 -17.12 27.92
CA ILE A 150 36.04 -16.44 26.76
C ILE A 150 35.60 -17.13 25.45
N GLY A 151 35.59 -18.46 25.41
CA GLY A 151 35.11 -19.24 24.27
C GLY A 151 33.64 -18.94 23.94
N ALA A 152 32.77 -18.88 24.96
CA ALA A 152 31.37 -18.51 24.81
C ALA A 152 31.19 -17.08 24.28
N ILE A 153 31.99 -16.12 24.76
CA ILE A 153 31.98 -14.73 24.25
C ILE A 153 32.39 -14.68 22.77
N ARG A 154 33.50 -15.34 22.40
CA ARG A 154 33.96 -15.38 20.99
C ARG A 154 32.89 -15.99 20.08
N SER A 155 32.27 -17.09 20.50
CA SER A 155 31.16 -17.71 19.78
C SER A 155 29.94 -16.78 19.67
N GLY A 156 29.58 -16.07 20.75
CA GLY A 156 28.51 -15.08 20.74
C GLY A 156 28.75 -13.91 19.78
N LEU A 157 29.98 -13.39 19.72
CA LEU A 157 30.37 -12.34 18.77
C LEU A 157 30.32 -12.82 17.30
N ALA A 158 30.72 -14.08 17.03
CA ALA A 158 30.58 -14.66 15.69
C ALA A 158 29.11 -14.76 15.26
N ARG A 159 28.23 -15.21 16.17
CA ARG A 159 26.77 -15.23 15.92
C ARG A 159 26.21 -13.82 15.71
N ARG A 160 26.70 -12.81 16.44
CA ARG A 160 26.27 -11.42 16.21
C ARG A 160 26.60 -10.93 14.81
N LYS A 161 27.78 -11.26 14.27
CA LYS A 161 28.14 -10.95 12.87
C LYS A 161 27.24 -11.68 11.87
N GLU A 162 26.89 -12.92 12.14
CA GLU A 162 25.93 -13.69 11.33
C GLU A 162 24.53 -13.05 11.34
N ALA A 163 24.07 -12.53 12.49
CA ALA A 163 22.83 -11.75 12.56
C ALA A 163 22.88 -10.47 11.70
N GLU A 164 24.01 -9.75 11.68
CA GLU A 164 24.18 -8.58 10.80
C GLU A 164 24.06 -8.94 9.32
N ILE A 165 24.56 -10.10 8.89
CA ILE A 165 24.40 -10.60 7.52
C ILE A 165 22.93 -10.84 7.19
N HIS A 166 22.19 -11.50 8.09
CA HIS A 166 20.75 -11.74 7.89
C HIS A 166 19.93 -10.44 7.83
N ALA A 167 20.30 -9.45 8.67
CA ALA A 167 19.67 -8.14 8.64
C ALA A 167 19.93 -7.39 7.31
N GLU A 168 21.14 -7.48 6.75
CA GLU A 168 21.44 -6.90 5.44
C GLU A 168 20.69 -7.61 4.32
N SER A 169 20.58 -8.94 4.35
CA SER A 169 19.80 -9.70 3.36
C SER A 169 18.33 -9.25 3.32
N LEU A 170 17.70 -9.01 4.49
CA LEU A 170 16.35 -8.42 4.56
C LEU A 170 16.26 -7.05 3.88
N ARG A 171 17.31 -6.22 4.03
CA ARG A 171 17.39 -4.90 3.40
C ARG A 171 17.53 -5.02 1.89
N GLU A 172 18.40 -5.90 1.42
CA GLU A 172 18.62 -6.19 0.00
C GLU A 172 17.35 -6.72 -0.67
N LEU A 173 16.66 -7.69 -0.05
CA LEU A 173 15.37 -8.22 -0.53
C LEU A 173 14.30 -7.13 -0.66
N SER A 174 14.28 -6.16 0.27
CA SER A 174 13.33 -5.05 0.21
C SER A 174 13.67 -4.05 -0.91
N GLN A 175 14.96 -3.84 -1.17
CA GLN A 175 15.43 -2.97 -2.26
C GLN A 175 15.22 -3.58 -3.63
N SER A 176 15.42 -4.89 -3.78
CA SER A 176 15.16 -5.59 -5.04
C SER A 176 13.67 -5.50 -5.40
N LEU A 177 12.77 -5.74 -4.44
CA LEU A 177 11.33 -5.58 -4.67
C LEU A 177 10.98 -4.14 -5.05
N GLY A 178 11.56 -3.15 -4.39
CA GLY A 178 11.31 -1.73 -4.70
C GLY A 178 11.73 -1.33 -6.12
N THR A 179 12.73 -1.99 -6.69
CA THR A 179 13.21 -1.75 -8.06
C THR A 179 12.26 -2.33 -9.12
N GLU A 180 11.46 -3.34 -8.75
CA GLU A 180 10.48 -3.97 -9.65
C GLU A 180 9.16 -3.19 -9.74
N ILE A 181 8.93 -2.22 -8.85
CA ILE A 181 7.73 -1.37 -8.87
C ILE A 181 7.88 -0.30 -9.96
N THR A 182 7.07 -0.42 -11.02
CA THR A 182 7.06 0.56 -12.13
C THR A 182 6.06 1.69 -11.86
N PRO A 183 6.46 2.97 -11.97
CA PRO A 183 5.53 4.10 -11.86
C PRO A 183 4.54 4.13 -13.03
N TYR A 184 3.31 4.56 -12.75
CA TYR A 184 2.25 4.65 -13.74
C TYR A 184 2.17 6.03 -14.36
N VAL A 185 2.12 6.08 -15.69
CA VAL A 185 1.96 7.30 -16.47
C VAL A 185 0.74 7.12 -17.35
N LEU A 186 -0.25 7.99 -17.20
CA LEU A 186 -1.49 7.97 -17.96
C LEU A 186 -1.37 8.94 -19.14
N ASP A 187 -1.61 8.44 -20.35
CA ASP A 187 -1.68 9.24 -21.58
C ASP A 187 -3.14 9.40 -22.00
N ILE A 188 -3.69 10.61 -21.89
CA ILE A 188 -5.03 10.94 -22.34
C ILE A 188 -4.95 12.09 -23.33
N GLU A 189 -5.42 11.83 -24.56
CA GLU A 189 -5.55 12.84 -25.62
C GLU A 189 -4.27 13.67 -25.87
N GLY A 190 -3.09 13.05 -25.70
CA GLY A 190 -1.79 13.69 -25.93
C GLY A 190 -1.29 14.55 -24.76
N ARG A 191 -1.95 14.51 -23.60
CA ARG A 191 -1.45 15.06 -22.34
C ARG A 191 -1.02 13.93 -21.42
N THR A 192 0.27 13.90 -21.12
CA THR A 192 0.84 13.00 -20.10
C THR A 192 0.57 13.59 -18.72
N ILE A 193 -0.24 12.91 -17.91
CA ILE A 193 -0.57 13.35 -16.55
C ILE A 193 -0.10 12.29 -15.56
N GLU A 194 0.78 12.70 -14.67
CA GLU A 194 1.23 11.86 -13.56
C GLU A 194 0.25 12.01 -12.40
N LEU A 195 -0.39 10.90 -12.01
CA LEU A 195 -1.26 10.85 -10.84
C LEU A 195 -0.52 10.12 -9.72
N VAL A 196 -0.36 10.80 -8.59
CA VAL A 196 0.45 10.29 -7.47
C VAL A 196 -0.41 9.88 -6.29
N GLY A 197 0.11 8.98 -5.47
CA GLY A 197 -0.53 8.54 -4.22
C GLY A 197 -1.44 7.32 -4.39
N THR A 198 -2.35 7.16 -3.44
CA THR A 198 -3.34 6.08 -3.38
C THR A 198 -4.40 6.21 -4.49
N ALA A 199 -5.08 5.11 -4.82
CA ALA A 199 -6.17 5.14 -5.81
C ALA A 199 -7.25 6.19 -5.50
N GLN A 200 -7.53 6.45 -4.21
CA GLN A 200 -8.48 7.47 -3.78
C GLN A 200 -7.97 8.90 -4.07
N GLU A 201 -6.68 9.15 -3.84
CA GLU A 201 -6.03 10.43 -4.14
C GLU A 201 -5.92 10.66 -5.64
N GLN A 202 -5.62 9.61 -6.41
CA GLN A 202 -5.59 9.65 -7.88
C GLN A 202 -6.97 9.95 -8.46
N TYR A 203 -8.03 9.34 -7.91
CA TYR A 203 -9.42 9.65 -8.30
C TYR A 203 -9.80 11.11 -8.00
N ALA A 204 -9.39 11.64 -6.85
CA ALA A 204 -9.64 13.04 -6.49
C ALA A 204 -8.90 14.02 -7.43
N GLN A 205 -7.63 13.76 -7.73
CA GLN A 205 -6.84 14.53 -8.70
C GLN A 205 -7.50 14.53 -10.09
N TRP A 206 -7.98 13.37 -10.54
CA TRP A 206 -8.70 13.24 -11.80
C TRP A 206 -9.99 14.07 -11.83
N ARG A 207 -10.81 14.00 -10.77
CA ARG A 207 -12.04 14.81 -10.66
C ARG A 207 -11.77 16.30 -10.71
N GLN A 208 -10.67 16.76 -10.11
CA GLN A 208 -10.25 18.16 -10.20
C GLN A 208 -9.89 18.55 -11.64
N LEU A 209 -9.09 17.73 -12.32
CA LEU A 209 -8.71 17.96 -13.71
C LEU A 209 -9.93 18.06 -14.65
N LEU A 210 -10.92 17.17 -14.49
CA LEU A 210 -12.15 17.24 -15.29
C LEU A 210 -12.92 18.55 -15.07
N SER A 211 -12.92 19.06 -13.84
CA SER A 211 -13.51 20.37 -13.52
C SER A 211 -12.73 21.51 -14.19
N ASP A 212 -11.40 21.45 -14.18
CA ASP A 212 -10.56 22.46 -14.83
C ASP A 212 -10.75 22.47 -16.35
N ILE A 213 -10.82 21.30 -16.99
CA ILE A 213 -11.13 21.14 -18.43
C ILE A 213 -12.50 21.76 -18.74
N TYR A 214 -13.50 21.46 -17.93
CA TYR A 214 -14.83 22.05 -18.09
C TYR A 214 -14.78 23.58 -18.08
N LEU A 215 -14.09 24.18 -17.09
CA LEU A 215 -13.95 25.62 -16.94
C LEU A 215 -13.16 26.27 -18.10
N GLU A 216 -12.12 25.60 -18.60
CA GLU A 216 -11.39 26.04 -19.79
C GLU A 216 -12.29 26.05 -21.02
N GLU A 217 -13.03 24.96 -21.27
CA GLU A 217 -13.92 24.86 -22.43
C GLU A 217 -15.09 25.87 -22.37
N THR A 218 -15.56 26.25 -21.19
CA THR A 218 -16.62 27.25 -21.02
C THR A 218 -16.13 28.69 -21.17
N ARG A 219 -14.85 29.00 -20.92
CA ARG A 219 -14.29 30.36 -21.07
C ARG A 219 -13.95 30.74 -22.51
N VAL A 220 -13.88 29.79 -23.43
CA VAL A 220 -13.46 30.02 -24.83
C VAL A 220 -14.64 30.49 -25.72
N GLU A 221 -15.82 30.71 -25.15
CA GLU A 221 -16.98 31.38 -25.78
C GLU A 221 -17.18 32.81 -25.24
#